data_AF-E8JYH2-F1
#
_entry.id   AF-E8JYH2-F1
#
_cell.length_a   1.000
_cell.length_b   1.000
_cell.length_c   1.000
_cell.angle_alpha   90.00
_cell.angle_beta   90.00
_cell.angle_gamma   90.00
#
_symmetry.space_group_name_H-M   'P 1'
#
loop_
_entity.id
_entity.type
_entity.pdbx_description
1 polymer ?
#
loop_
_entity_poly.entity_id
_entity_poly.type
_entity_poly.pdbx_seq_one_letter_code
_entity_poly.pdbx_strand_id
1 'polypeptide(L)'
;MNFQQLSNLQYWSSLFSSPWSIAINVIDILIVAYILYQFTKSIAGTKIMILVRGVIVFILAQIVANFLGLTTISWLINQLITYGVIAAVVIFSPEIRTGLERLGRATDFFSNTPMSSEEQMVQAFVKSVEYMSPRKIGALVAVQRVRTLQEYIVTGIPLDAKISAELLINIFIPNTPLHDGAVIIKGDRIAVTSAYLPLTENTGISKEFGTRHRAAIGLSEVSDALTFVVSEETGGISITYNGVFKHDLSLEEFEEELRRILIPKDSDEPSLKERLLGGWNNEKK
;
A
#
# COMPACT_ATOMS: atom_id res chain seq x y z
N MET A 1 2.50 -40.95 12.40
CA MET A 1 2.58 -41.64 11.10
C MET A 1 2.78 -43.12 11.35
N ASN A 2 1.90 -43.97 10.84
CA ASN A 2 2.02 -45.41 11.01
C ASN A 2 2.95 -45.94 9.90
N PHE A 3 4.26 -45.89 10.13
CA PHE A 3 5.28 -46.28 9.15
C PHE A 3 5.15 -47.72 8.63
N GLN A 4 4.39 -48.56 9.34
CA GLN A 4 4.00 -49.91 8.91
C GLN A 4 3.12 -49.93 7.64
N GLN A 5 2.44 -48.82 7.31
CA GLN A 5 1.65 -48.72 6.07
C GLN A 5 2.54 -48.61 4.82
N LEU A 6 3.72 -48.00 4.92
CA LEU A 6 4.66 -47.87 3.81
C LEU A 6 5.23 -49.23 3.37
N SER A 7 5.34 -50.18 4.31
CA SER A 7 5.75 -51.56 4.05
C SER A 7 4.62 -52.48 3.59
N ASN A 8 3.36 -52.01 3.54
CA ASN A 8 2.21 -52.85 3.20
C ASN A 8 1.98 -52.87 1.67
N LEU A 9 2.24 -54.00 1.03
CA LEU A 9 2.04 -54.21 -0.42
C LEU A 9 0.58 -53.98 -0.86
N GLN A 10 -0.40 -54.24 0.01
CA GLN A 10 -1.81 -54.01 -0.28
C GLN A 10 -2.12 -52.51 -0.46
N TYR A 11 -1.44 -51.64 0.30
CA TYR A 11 -1.58 -50.18 0.20
C TYR A 11 -1.07 -49.65 -1.14
N TRP A 12 0.04 -50.20 -1.63
CA TRP A 12 0.56 -49.83 -2.95
C TRP A 12 -0.35 -50.30 -4.08
N SER A 13 -0.97 -51.48 -3.96
CA SER A 13 -1.91 -51.98 -4.96
C SER A 13 -3.21 -51.18 -5.06
N SER A 14 -3.69 -50.60 -3.94
CA SER A 14 -4.94 -49.82 -3.94
C SER A 14 -4.80 -48.48 -4.67
N LEU A 15 -3.58 -47.94 -4.78
CA LEU A 15 -3.28 -46.72 -5.54
C LEU A 15 -3.47 -46.89 -7.07
N PHE A 16 -3.43 -48.13 -7.57
CA PHE A 16 -3.51 -48.48 -9.00
C PHE A 16 -4.77 -49.29 -9.37
N SER A 17 -5.75 -49.34 -8.47
CA SER A 17 -6.94 -50.20 -8.60
C SER A 17 -7.93 -49.79 -9.69
N SER A 18 -7.91 -48.54 -10.15
CA SER A 18 -8.80 -48.01 -11.21
C SER A 18 -8.13 -46.87 -11.99
N PRO A 19 -8.36 -46.73 -13.31
CA PRO A 19 -7.87 -45.58 -14.09
C PRO A 19 -8.28 -44.22 -13.49
N TRP A 20 -9.44 -44.17 -12.83
CA TRP A 20 -9.94 -42.96 -12.16
C TRP A 20 -9.19 -42.64 -10.86
N SER A 21 -8.85 -43.65 -10.06
CA SER A 21 -8.07 -43.44 -8.83
C SER A 21 -6.63 -43.03 -9.14
N ILE A 22 -6.04 -43.55 -10.23
CA ILE A 22 -4.73 -43.11 -10.70
C ILE A 22 -4.75 -41.63 -11.08
N ALA A 23 -5.77 -41.17 -11.82
CA ALA A 23 -5.88 -39.76 -12.20
C ALA A 23 -6.00 -38.84 -10.97
N ILE A 24 -6.81 -39.23 -9.97
CA ILE A 24 -6.94 -38.48 -8.71
C ILE A 24 -5.62 -38.47 -7.94
N ASN A 25 -4.94 -39.61 -7.81
CA ASN A 25 -3.65 -39.71 -7.11
C ASN A 25 -2.55 -38.88 -7.80
N VAL A 26 -2.54 -38.85 -9.13
CA VAL A 26 -1.59 -38.02 -9.90
C VAL A 26 -1.87 -36.54 -9.67
N ILE A 27 -3.14 -36.12 -9.73
CA ILE A 27 -3.52 -34.73 -9.45
C ILE A 27 -3.17 -34.36 -8.01
N ASP A 28 -3.44 -35.23 -7.04
CA ASP A 28 -3.12 -35.03 -5.63
C ASP A 28 -1.61 -34.85 -5.42
N ILE A 29 -0.78 -35.75 -5.96
CA ILE A 29 0.69 -35.65 -5.92
C ILE A 29 1.17 -34.36 -6.58
N LEU A 30 0.59 -33.96 -7.73
CA LEU A 30 0.95 -32.71 -8.41
C LEU A 30 0.61 -31.47 -7.58
N ILE A 31 -0.56 -31.45 -6.94
CA ILE A 31 -0.96 -30.36 -6.05
C ILE A 31 -0.01 -30.27 -4.86
N VAL A 32 0.25 -31.40 -4.19
CA VAL A 32 1.18 -31.45 -3.05
C VAL A 32 2.58 -31.02 -3.47
N ALA A 33 3.09 -31.52 -4.60
CA ALA A 33 4.40 -31.15 -5.13
C ALA A 33 4.48 -29.65 -5.46
N TYR A 34 3.44 -29.07 -6.04
CA TYR A 34 3.37 -27.62 -6.31
C TYR A 34 3.39 -26.80 -5.03
N ILE A 35 2.61 -27.19 -4.01
CA ILE A 35 2.58 -26.52 -2.70
C ILE A 35 3.96 -26.59 -2.04
N LEU A 36 4.59 -27.78 -2.00
CA LEU A 36 5.93 -27.96 -1.44
C LEU A 36 6.99 -27.15 -2.18
N TYR A 37 6.90 -27.09 -3.51
CA TYR A 37 7.79 -26.26 -4.33
C TYR A 37 7.65 -24.78 -3.98
N GLN A 38 6.42 -24.26 -3.93
CA GLN A 38 6.18 -22.86 -3.56
C GLN A 38 6.62 -22.55 -2.13
N PHE A 39 6.39 -23.45 -1.19
CA PHE A 39 6.83 -23.31 0.19
C PHE A 39 8.36 -23.25 0.28
N THR A 40 9.05 -24.16 -0.42
CA THR A 40 10.52 -24.19 -0.48
C THR A 40 11.08 -22.90 -1.10
N LYS A 41 10.48 -22.44 -2.20
CA LYS A 41 10.86 -21.20 -2.87
C LYS A 41 10.62 -19.96 -1.98
N SER A 42 9.54 -19.94 -1.21
CA SER A 42 9.19 -18.83 -0.31
C SER A 42 10.16 -18.69 0.87
N ILE A 43 10.73 -19.81 1.33
CA ILE A 43 11.68 -19.83 2.45
C ILE A 43 13.12 -19.72 1.96
N ALA A 44 13.39 -20.02 0.68
CA ALA A 44 14.71 -19.92 0.10
C ALA A 44 15.30 -18.50 0.23
N GLY A 45 16.57 -18.43 0.66
CA GLY A 45 17.25 -17.16 0.89
C GLY A 45 16.93 -16.46 2.22
N THR A 46 16.01 -17.00 3.02
CA THR A 46 15.71 -16.46 4.36
C THR A 46 16.57 -17.11 5.46
N LYS A 47 16.66 -16.46 6.63
CA LYS A 47 17.30 -17.03 7.82
C LYS A 47 16.68 -18.36 8.26
N ILE A 48 15.40 -18.60 7.94
CA ILE A 48 14.66 -19.83 8.24
C ILE A 48 15.27 -21.04 7.49
N MET A 49 15.82 -20.84 6.29
CA MET A 49 16.46 -21.91 5.52
C MET A 49 17.67 -22.52 6.24
N ILE A 50 18.43 -21.71 6.99
CA ILE A 50 19.56 -22.20 7.79
C ILE A 50 19.07 -23.13 8.90
N LEU A 51 17.96 -22.76 9.55
CA LEU A 51 17.35 -23.56 10.61
C LEU A 51 16.80 -24.89 10.08
N VAL A 52 16.09 -24.87 8.95
CA VAL A 52 15.57 -26.08 8.30
C VAL A 52 16.70 -27.04 7.94
N ARG A 53 17.80 -26.54 7.36
CA ARG A 53 19.00 -27.35 7.07
C ARG A 53 19.60 -27.93 8.35
N GLY A 54 19.69 -27.16 9.43
CA GLY A 54 20.16 -27.63 10.73
C GLY A 54 19.31 -28.77 11.28
N VAL A 55 17.98 -28.64 11.25
CA VAL A 55 17.05 -29.69 11.70
C VAL A 55 17.23 -30.97 10.88
N ILE A 56 17.36 -30.87 9.56
CA ILE A 56 17.60 -32.03 8.68
C ILE A 56 18.88 -32.77 9.07
N VAL A 57 19.96 -32.05 9.39
CA VAL A 57 21.23 -32.66 9.84
C VAL A 57 21.03 -33.44 11.14
N PHE A 58 20.29 -32.91 12.11
CA PHE A 58 20.00 -33.63 13.36
C PHE A 58 19.13 -34.87 13.14
N ILE A 59 18.14 -34.80 12.25
CA ILE A 59 17.31 -35.97 11.88
C ILE A 59 18.17 -37.05 11.22
N LEU A 60 19.05 -36.68 10.28
CA LEU A 60 19.97 -37.63 9.64
C LEU A 60 20.93 -38.25 10.66
N ALA A 61 21.50 -37.44 11.56
CA ALA A 61 22.35 -37.92 12.63
C ALA A 61 21.63 -38.91 13.55
N GLN A 62 20.34 -38.66 13.84
CA GLN A 62 19.51 -39.58 14.62
C GLN A 62 19.29 -40.91 13.90
N ILE A 63 19.01 -40.90 12.59
CA ILE A 63 18.86 -42.13 11.79
C ILE A 63 20.15 -42.94 11.84
N VAL A 64 21.30 -42.30 11.64
CA VAL A 64 22.62 -42.95 11.72
C VAL A 64 22.90 -43.51 13.12
N ALA A 65 22.61 -42.74 14.17
CA ALA A 65 22.81 -43.18 15.55
C ALA A 65 21.96 -44.42 15.89
N ASN A 66 20.70 -44.44 15.46
CA ASN A 66 19.81 -45.59 15.63
C ASN A 66 20.28 -46.80 14.82
N PHE A 67 20.75 -46.59 13.59
CA PHE A 67 21.27 -47.66 12.74
C PHE A 67 22.52 -48.31 13.34
N LEU A 68 23.41 -47.51 13.94
CA LEU A 68 24.64 -47.97 14.61
C LEU A 68 24.40 -48.50 16.04
N GLY A 69 23.17 -48.43 16.56
CA GLY A 69 22.85 -48.86 17.93
C GLY A 69 23.38 -47.94 19.04
N LEU A 70 23.70 -46.67 18.72
CA LEU A 70 24.24 -45.69 19.66
C LEU A 70 23.13 -45.09 20.54
N THR A 71 22.73 -45.83 21.56
CA THR A 71 21.59 -45.48 22.44
C THR A 71 21.76 -44.14 23.16
N THR A 72 22.93 -43.86 23.74
CA THR A 72 23.18 -42.60 24.46
C THR A 72 23.16 -41.38 23.54
N ILE A 73 23.74 -41.49 22.34
CA ILE A 73 23.74 -40.39 21.36
C ILE A 73 22.33 -40.16 20.83
N SER A 74 21.59 -41.22 20.53
CA SER A 74 20.18 -41.12 20.12
C SER A 74 19.35 -40.44 21.20
N TRP A 75 19.54 -40.79 22.48
CA TRP A 75 18.89 -40.13 23.61
C TRP A 75 19.22 -38.63 23.69
N LEU A 76 20.49 -38.25 23.55
CA LEU A 76 20.94 -36.86 23.61
C LEU A 76 20.37 -36.03 22.45
N ILE A 77 20.42 -36.56 21.22
CA ILE A 77 19.84 -35.90 20.04
C ILE A 77 18.34 -35.71 20.20
N ASN A 78 17.61 -36.71 20.70
CA ASN A 78 16.18 -36.59 21.00
C ASN A 78 15.88 -35.46 21.98
N GLN A 79 16.70 -35.31 23.03
CA GLN A 79 16.54 -34.23 23.99
C GLN A 79 16.77 -32.85 23.35
N LEU A 80 17.81 -32.75 22.51
CA LEU A 80 18.13 -31.53 21.78
C LEU A 80 17.02 -31.14 20.78
N ILE A 81 16.46 -32.10 20.04
CA ILE A 81 15.32 -31.85 19.14
C ILE A 81 14.10 -31.41 19.95
N THR A 82 13.79 -32.08 21.06
CA THR A 82 12.61 -31.80 21.89
C THR A 82 12.65 -30.37 22.44
N TYR A 83 13.75 -29.96 23.08
CA TYR A 83 13.89 -28.59 23.57
C TYR A 83 14.14 -27.58 22.44
N GLY A 84 14.78 -28.01 21.36
CA GLY A 84 15.04 -27.18 20.17
C GLY A 84 13.75 -26.72 19.50
N VAL A 85 12.73 -27.57 19.42
CA VAL A 85 11.40 -27.18 18.91
C VAL A 85 10.76 -26.11 19.79
N ILE A 86 10.81 -26.26 21.12
CA ILE A 86 10.27 -25.27 22.05
C ILE A 86 11.00 -23.93 21.89
N ALA A 87 12.33 -23.96 21.86
CA ALA A 87 13.15 -22.76 21.65
C ALA A 87 12.86 -22.10 20.29
N ALA A 88 12.70 -22.89 19.23
CA ALA A 88 12.35 -22.38 17.91
C ALA A 88 11.00 -21.65 17.93
N VAL A 89 9.95 -22.23 18.51
CA VAL A 89 8.63 -21.56 18.60
C VAL A 89 8.72 -20.24 19.36
N VAL A 90 9.48 -20.18 20.46
CA VAL A 90 9.65 -18.95 21.24
C VAL A 90 10.43 -17.90 20.44
N ILE A 91 11.53 -18.29 19.80
CA ILE A 91 12.38 -17.39 19.00
C ILE A 91 11.62 -16.87 17.77
N PHE A 92 10.83 -17.72 17.11
CA PHE A 92 10.05 -17.38 15.92
C PHE A 92 8.64 -16.85 16.22
N SER A 93 8.28 -16.68 17.49
CA SER A 93 6.99 -16.13 17.89
C SER A 93 6.70 -14.77 17.21
N PRO A 94 7.66 -13.83 17.11
CA PRO A 94 7.45 -12.55 16.41
C PRO A 94 7.15 -12.73 14.91
N GLU A 95 7.86 -13.61 14.21
CA GLU A 95 7.65 -13.87 12.78
C GLU A 95 6.30 -14.53 12.52
N ILE A 96 5.89 -15.48 13.38
CA ILE A 96 4.56 -16.09 13.32
C ILE A 96 3.47 -15.03 13.49
N ARG A 97 3.63 -14.13 14.47
CA ARG A 97 2.72 -13.00 14.68
C ARG A 97 2.64 -12.12 13.43
N THR A 98 3.78 -11.67 12.90
CA THR A 98 3.81 -10.82 11.70
C THR A 98 3.24 -11.52 10.46
N GLY A 99 3.46 -12.83 10.31
CA GLY A 99 2.86 -13.64 9.24
C GLY A 99 1.34 -13.70 9.35
N LEU A 100 0.81 -13.94 10.56
CA LEU A 100 -0.62 -13.95 10.83
C LEU A 100 -1.25 -12.56 10.69
N GLU A 101 -0.55 -11.49 11.06
CA GLU A 101 -1.01 -10.11 10.82
C GLU A 101 -1.09 -9.79 9.32
N ARG A 102 -0.14 -10.29 8.51
CA ARG A 102 -0.17 -10.16 7.04
C ARG A 102 -1.32 -10.95 6.44
N LEU A 103 -1.59 -12.16 6.92
CA LEU A 103 -2.74 -12.96 6.51
C LEU A 103 -4.07 -12.36 7.00
N GLY A 104 -4.08 -11.74 8.19
CA GLY A 104 -5.22 -11.00 8.73
C GLY A 104 -5.58 -9.81 7.86
N ARG A 105 -4.60 -8.99 7.46
CA ARG A 105 -4.79 -7.94 6.44
C ARG A 105 -5.13 -8.48 5.06
N ALA A 106 -4.71 -9.70 4.73
CA ALA A 106 -5.12 -10.33 3.47
C ALA A 106 -6.64 -10.61 3.45
N THR A 107 -7.26 -10.80 4.62
CA THR A 107 -8.73 -10.90 4.76
C THR A 107 -9.43 -9.56 4.52
N ASP A 108 -8.78 -8.42 4.79
CA ASP A 108 -9.31 -7.07 4.47
C ASP A 108 -9.44 -6.84 2.95
N PHE A 109 -8.77 -7.65 2.10
CA PHE A 109 -9.01 -7.64 0.65
C PHE A 109 -10.43 -8.09 0.27
N PHE A 110 -11.15 -8.77 1.18
CA PHE A 110 -12.52 -9.21 0.94
C PHE A 110 -13.59 -8.27 1.54
N SER A 111 -13.23 -7.28 2.37
CA SER A 111 -14.21 -6.47 3.12
C SER A 111 -14.07 -4.95 3.01
N ASN A 112 -13.06 -4.40 2.34
CA ASN A 112 -13.00 -2.95 2.11
C ASN A 112 -13.20 -2.63 0.64
N THR A 113 -14.21 -1.81 0.35
CA THR A 113 -14.20 -0.94 -0.84
C THR A 113 -12.82 -0.28 -0.87
N PRO A 114 -12.01 -0.49 -1.91
CA PRO A 114 -10.67 0.11 -1.96
C PRO A 114 -10.85 1.62 -1.79
N MET A 115 -10.22 2.19 -0.77
CA MET A 115 -10.22 3.63 -0.53
C MET A 115 -9.75 4.30 -1.83
N SER A 116 -10.62 5.12 -2.43
CA SER A 116 -10.36 5.70 -3.76
C SER A 116 -9.01 6.42 -3.77
N SER A 117 -8.33 6.44 -4.92
CA SER A 117 -7.06 7.15 -5.05
C SER A 117 -7.19 8.64 -4.69
N GLU A 118 -8.36 9.21 -4.93
CA GLU A 118 -8.75 10.58 -4.56
C GLU A 118 -8.83 10.74 -3.03
N GLU A 119 -9.40 9.78 -2.32
CA GLU A 119 -9.50 9.80 -0.86
C GLU A 119 -8.10 9.71 -0.21
N GLN A 120 -7.24 8.85 -0.74
CA GLN A 120 -5.83 8.78 -0.33
C GLN A 120 -5.09 10.09 -0.56
N MET A 121 -5.36 10.75 -1.70
CA MET A 121 -4.76 12.03 -2.05
C MET A 121 -5.20 13.15 -1.10
N VAL A 122 -6.50 13.25 -0.80
CA VAL A 122 -7.05 14.23 0.16
C VAL A 122 -6.40 14.06 1.53
N GLN A 123 -6.34 12.83 2.06
CA GLN A 123 -5.71 12.55 3.35
C GLN A 123 -4.22 12.92 3.37
N ALA A 124 -3.50 12.67 2.28
CA ALA A 124 -2.09 13.06 2.17
C ALA A 124 -1.92 14.59 2.18
N PHE A 125 -2.79 15.33 1.50
CA PHE A 125 -2.75 16.79 1.50
C PHE A 125 -3.06 17.37 2.87
N VAL A 126 -4.16 16.94 3.50
CA VAL A 126 -4.58 17.41 4.83
C VAL A 126 -3.46 17.19 5.85
N LYS A 127 -2.91 15.97 5.93
CA LYS A 127 -1.78 15.66 6.83
C LYS A 127 -0.53 16.49 6.55
N SER A 128 -0.22 16.73 5.27
CA SER A 128 0.94 17.56 4.91
C SER A 128 0.74 19.02 5.33
N VAL A 129 -0.47 19.57 5.14
CA VAL A 129 -0.82 20.94 5.49
C VAL A 129 -0.90 21.13 7.00
N GLU A 130 -1.50 20.19 7.72
CA GLU A 130 -1.52 20.14 9.20
C GLU A 130 -0.10 20.21 9.79
N TYR A 131 0.87 19.58 9.13
CA TYR A 131 2.26 19.66 9.54
C TYR A 131 2.92 21.00 9.18
N MET A 132 2.75 21.46 7.94
CA MET A 132 3.47 22.60 7.38
C MET A 132 2.95 23.96 7.88
N SER A 133 1.62 24.11 8.02
CA SER A 133 0.94 25.35 8.42
C SER A 133 1.45 25.92 9.76
N PRO A 134 1.40 25.19 10.90
CA PRO A 134 1.87 25.72 12.19
C PRO A 134 3.39 25.97 12.23
N ARG A 135 4.14 25.35 11.31
CA ARG A 135 5.59 25.51 11.16
C ARG A 135 5.96 26.61 10.15
N LYS A 136 4.97 27.22 9.50
CA LYS A 136 5.14 28.24 8.46
C LYS A 136 6.07 27.77 7.34
N ILE A 137 5.92 26.50 6.95
CA ILE A 137 6.64 25.93 5.82
C ILE A 137 5.84 26.26 4.55
N GLY A 138 6.43 27.07 3.68
CA GLY A 138 5.80 27.49 2.42
C GLY A 138 5.59 26.33 1.46
N ALA A 139 4.35 26.11 1.01
CA ALA A 139 4.02 25.05 0.08
C ALA A 139 3.15 25.57 -1.07
N LEU A 140 3.32 25.00 -2.26
CA LEU A 140 2.52 25.28 -3.45
C LEU A 140 2.33 24.00 -4.24
N VAL A 141 1.10 23.47 -4.25
CA VAL A 141 0.76 22.23 -4.94
C VAL A 141 -0.33 22.51 -5.95
N ALA A 142 -0.16 22.01 -7.17
CA ALA A 142 -1.13 22.09 -8.26
C ALA A 142 -1.55 20.68 -8.70
N VAL A 143 -2.85 20.41 -8.70
CA VAL A 143 -3.44 19.15 -9.14
C VAL A 143 -4.04 19.34 -10.52
N GLN A 144 -3.48 18.64 -11.50
CA GLN A 144 -3.98 18.65 -12.87
C GLN A 144 -5.40 18.07 -12.94
N ARG A 145 -6.27 18.74 -13.69
CA ARG A 145 -7.66 18.31 -13.94
C ARG A 145 -7.85 18.01 -15.43
N VAL A 146 -8.83 18.63 -16.08
CA VAL A 146 -9.18 18.37 -17.49
C VAL A 146 -8.12 18.97 -18.41
N ARG A 147 -7.68 20.20 -18.16
CA ARG A 147 -6.59 20.81 -18.94
C ARG A 147 -5.26 20.24 -18.50
N THR A 148 -4.41 19.96 -19.49
CA THR A 148 -3.06 19.48 -19.22
C THR A 148 -2.17 20.62 -18.71
N LEU A 149 -1.33 20.31 -17.72
CA LEU A 149 -0.30 21.22 -17.21
C LEU A 149 1.08 20.94 -17.81
N GLN A 150 1.14 20.31 -18.99
CA GLN A 150 2.39 19.82 -19.59
C GLN A 150 3.44 20.93 -19.76
N GLU A 151 3.01 22.15 -20.09
CA GLU A 151 3.88 23.32 -20.26
C GLU A 151 4.60 23.73 -18.96
N TYR A 152 3.99 23.50 -17.79
CA TYR A 152 4.60 23.75 -16.49
C TYR A 152 5.39 22.54 -16.00
N ILE A 153 4.93 21.33 -16.31
CA ILE A 153 5.61 20.08 -15.96
C ILE A 153 7.04 20.07 -16.51
N VAL A 154 7.25 20.47 -17.76
CA VAL A 154 8.61 20.45 -18.38
C VAL A 154 9.60 21.41 -17.72
N THR A 155 9.14 22.35 -16.88
CA THR A 155 10.01 23.33 -16.20
C THR A 155 10.56 22.83 -14.86
N GLY A 156 9.94 21.79 -14.29
CA GLY A 156 10.30 21.25 -12.97
C GLY A 156 11.26 20.06 -13.01
N ILE A 157 11.61 19.57 -11.82
CA ILE A 157 12.41 18.37 -11.63
C ILE A 157 11.46 17.15 -11.65
N PRO A 158 11.62 16.19 -12.58
CA PRO A 158 10.79 15.00 -12.65
C PRO A 158 11.01 14.12 -11.42
N LEU A 159 9.91 13.70 -10.79
CA LEU A 159 9.93 12.84 -9.61
C LEU A 159 9.21 11.51 -9.86
N ASP A 160 8.06 11.57 -10.56
CA ASP A 160 7.19 10.41 -10.82
C ASP A 160 7.00 9.50 -9.59
N ALA A 161 6.53 10.09 -8.49
CA ALA A 161 6.39 9.39 -7.20
C ALA A 161 4.93 9.25 -6.77
N LYS A 162 4.66 8.22 -5.97
CA LYS A 162 3.35 8.10 -5.27
C LYS A 162 3.19 9.25 -4.28
N ILE A 163 1.97 9.77 -4.18
CA ILE A 163 1.65 10.85 -3.25
C ILE A 163 1.65 10.31 -1.82
N SER A 164 2.39 10.96 -0.92
CA SER A 164 2.31 10.73 0.52
C SER A 164 2.53 12.04 1.27
N ALA A 165 2.01 12.14 2.50
CA ALA A 165 2.19 13.33 3.32
C ALA A 165 3.68 13.59 3.62
N GLU A 166 4.43 12.54 3.94
CA GLU A 166 5.86 12.60 4.27
C GLU A 166 6.70 13.08 3.08
N LEU A 167 6.33 12.68 1.86
CA LEU A 167 7.02 13.13 0.66
C LEU A 167 6.73 14.61 0.38
N LEU A 168 5.47 15.04 0.48
CA LEU A 168 5.10 16.46 0.31
C LEU A 168 5.80 17.34 1.35
N ILE A 169 5.80 16.93 2.62
CA ILE A 169 6.51 17.65 3.69
C ILE A 169 8.00 17.77 3.35
N ASN A 170 8.66 16.68 2.96
CA ASN A 170 10.09 16.69 2.63
C ASN A 170 10.42 17.57 1.43
N ILE A 171 9.57 17.59 0.41
CA ILE A 171 9.76 18.45 -0.76
C ILE A 171 9.80 19.92 -0.36
N PHE A 172 8.90 20.36 0.52
CA PHE A 172 8.78 21.77 0.90
C PHE A 172 9.69 22.21 2.07
N ILE A 173 10.58 21.35 2.57
CA ILE A 173 11.54 21.76 3.60
C ILE A 173 12.39 22.93 3.08
N PRO A 174 12.46 24.06 3.82
CA PRO A 174 13.24 25.22 3.40
C PRO A 174 14.72 24.89 3.15
N ASN A 175 15.35 25.61 2.22
CA ASN A 175 16.77 25.47 1.87
C ASN A 175 17.16 24.12 1.26
N THR A 176 16.20 23.40 0.67
CA THR A 176 16.47 22.17 -0.11
C THR A 176 16.36 22.43 -1.61
N PRO A 177 16.96 21.63 -2.49
CA PRO A 177 16.81 21.86 -3.94
C PRO A 177 15.36 21.72 -4.46
N LEU A 178 14.47 21.04 -3.73
CA LEU A 178 13.13 20.68 -4.22
C LEU A 178 12.02 21.65 -3.80
N HIS A 179 12.25 22.53 -2.81
CA HIS A 179 11.21 23.37 -2.20
C HIS A 179 10.86 24.65 -2.98
N ASP A 180 11.71 25.05 -3.92
CA ASP A 180 11.53 26.28 -4.69
C ASP A 180 10.69 26.00 -5.93
N GLY A 181 9.48 26.55 -5.99
CA GLY A 181 8.49 26.31 -7.04
C GLY A 181 7.31 25.44 -6.60
N ALA A 182 6.54 24.96 -7.58
CA ALA A 182 5.34 24.18 -7.37
C ALA A 182 5.56 22.67 -7.52
N VAL A 183 4.82 21.90 -6.73
CA VAL A 183 4.62 20.46 -6.98
C VAL A 183 3.42 20.30 -7.90
N ILE A 184 3.58 19.57 -9.00
CA ILE A 184 2.46 19.26 -9.93
C ILE A 184 2.09 17.79 -9.80
N ILE A 185 0.81 17.56 -9.55
CA ILE A 185 0.20 16.24 -9.41
C ILE A 185 -0.59 15.92 -10.68
N LYS A 186 -0.36 14.73 -11.24
CA LYS A 186 -1.03 14.23 -12.44
C LYS A 186 -1.59 12.85 -12.16
N GLY A 187 -2.92 12.72 -12.12
CA GLY A 187 -3.57 11.50 -11.66
C GLY A 187 -3.27 11.25 -10.19
N ASP A 188 -2.76 10.07 -9.85
CA ASP A 188 -2.42 9.63 -8.49
C ASP A 188 -0.93 9.81 -8.13
N ARG A 189 -0.18 10.60 -8.91
CA ARG A 189 1.28 10.73 -8.78
C ARG A 189 1.76 12.18 -8.79
N ILE A 190 2.84 12.42 -8.05
CA ILE A 190 3.64 13.65 -8.17
C ILE A 190 4.45 13.54 -9.45
N ALA A 191 4.08 14.32 -10.46
CA ALA A 191 4.78 14.34 -11.75
C ALA A 191 6.14 15.03 -11.61
N VAL A 192 6.13 16.24 -11.07
CA VAL A 192 7.32 17.09 -10.90
C VAL A 192 7.25 17.89 -9.61
N THR A 193 8.41 18.33 -9.14
CA THR A 193 8.57 19.40 -8.15
C THR A 193 9.31 20.58 -8.77
N SER A 194 9.37 21.70 -8.05
CA SER A 194 10.07 22.90 -8.48
C SER A 194 9.63 23.44 -9.85
N ALA A 195 8.36 23.23 -10.20
CA ALA A 195 7.79 23.74 -11.44
C ALA A 195 7.53 25.24 -11.33
N TYR A 196 7.76 25.96 -12.42
CA TYR A 196 7.43 27.38 -12.54
C TYR A 196 5.99 27.53 -13.03
N LEU A 197 5.17 28.23 -12.25
CA LEU A 197 3.78 28.55 -12.56
C LEU A 197 3.65 30.02 -12.98
N PRO A 198 2.63 30.37 -13.78
CA PRO A 198 2.42 31.74 -14.21
C PRO A 198 1.95 32.59 -13.02
N LEU A 199 2.46 33.80 -12.90
CA LEU A 199 2.04 34.75 -11.87
C LEU A 199 0.89 35.59 -12.40
N THR A 200 -0.16 35.77 -11.60
CA THR A 200 -1.22 36.73 -11.90
C THR A 200 -0.69 38.18 -11.93
N GLU A 201 -1.13 38.94 -12.93
CA GLU A 201 -0.85 40.37 -13.08
C GLU A 201 -1.94 41.25 -12.44
N ASN A 202 -2.96 40.64 -11.84
CA ASN A 202 -4.09 41.35 -11.28
C ASN A 202 -3.67 42.26 -10.10
N THR A 203 -3.80 43.57 -10.29
CA THR A 203 -3.46 44.59 -9.29
C THR A 203 -4.43 44.64 -8.11
N GLY A 204 -5.58 43.97 -8.20
CA GLY A 204 -6.58 43.87 -7.13
C GLY A 204 -6.19 42.91 -6.00
N ILE A 205 -5.12 42.14 -6.17
CA ILE A 205 -4.65 41.18 -5.16
C ILE A 205 -3.84 41.92 -4.09
N SER A 206 -4.19 41.67 -2.82
CA SER A 206 -3.52 42.28 -1.66
C SER A 206 -2.01 42.11 -1.73
N LYS A 207 -1.29 43.15 -1.31
CA LYS A 207 0.18 43.17 -1.34
C LYS A 207 0.80 42.20 -0.32
N GLU A 208 0.03 41.71 0.63
CA GLU A 208 0.46 40.69 1.60
C GLU A 208 0.65 39.30 0.98
N PHE A 209 0.07 39.07 -0.21
CA PHE A 209 0.21 37.79 -0.89
C PHE A 209 1.54 37.71 -1.66
N GLY A 210 2.41 36.83 -1.16
CA GLY A 210 3.69 36.50 -1.78
C GLY A 210 3.59 35.77 -3.12
N THR A 211 4.75 35.40 -3.66
CA THR A 211 4.88 34.81 -5.00
C THR A 211 4.13 33.49 -5.18
N ARG A 212 4.11 32.62 -4.16
CA ARG A 212 3.35 31.34 -4.21
C ARG A 212 1.85 31.56 -4.37
N HIS A 213 1.28 32.54 -3.68
CA HIS A 213 -0.14 32.89 -3.83
C HIS A 213 -0.43 33.44 -5.23
N ARG A 214 0.45 34.31 -5.74
CA ARG A 214 0.31 34.86 -7.10
C ARG A 214 0.42 33.78 -8.18
N ALA A 215 1.29 32.80 -7.97
CA ALA A 215 1.43 31.62 -8.82
C ALA A 215 0.17 30.75 -8.81
N ALA A 216 -0.38 30.47 -7.63
CA ALA A 216 -1.63 29.72 -7.47
C ALA A 216 -2.82 30.40 -8.16
N ILE A 217 -2.92 31.73 -8.02
CA ILE A 217 -4.00 32.51 -8.65
C ILE A 217 -3.80 32.55 -10.17
N GLY A 218 -2.59 32.86 -10.63
CA GLY A 218 -2.27 32.92 -12.07
C GLY A 218 -2.52 31.58 -12.77
N LEU A 219 -2.15 30.45 -12.14
CA LEU A 219 -2.46 29.14 -12.71
C LEU A 219 -3.98 28.88 -12.79
N SER A 220 -4.75 29.33 -11.80
CA SER A 220 -6.21 29.17 -11.77
C SER A 220 -6.96 30.05 -12.77
N GLU A 221 -6.33 31.13 -13.28
CA GLU A 221 -6.90 32.00 -14.31
C GLU A 221 -6.80 31.36 -15.70
N VAL A 222 -5.76 30.55 -15.94
CA VAL A 222 -5.47 29.95 -17.27
C VAL A 222 -5.83 28.46 -17.36
N SER A 223 -6.07 27.79 -16.22
CA SER A 223 -6.38 26.37 -16.15
C SER A 223 -7.48 26.05 -15.13
N ASP A 224 -8.05 24.85 -15.24
CA ASP A 224 -8.98 24.27 -14.26
C ASP A 224 -8.25 23.51 -13.15
N ALA A 225 -6.94 23.73 -12.99
CA ALA A 225 -6.17 23.08 -11.94
C ALA A 225 -6.64 23.55 -10.55
N LEU A 226 -6.75 22.60 -9.63
CA LEU A 226 -6.88 22.90 -8.21
C LEU A 226 -5.48 23.20 -7.69
N THR A 227 -5.28 24.32 -7.00
CA THR A 227 -4.05 24.55 -6.27
C THR A 227 -4.32 24.86 -4.82
N PHE A 228 -3.35 24.51 -3.96
CA PHE A 228 -3.34 24.97 -2.59
C PHE A 228 -1.97 25.52 -2.20
N VAL A 229 -2.02 26.48 -1.28
CA VAL A 229 -0.85 27.21 -0.78
C VAL A 229 -0.84 27.18 0.73
N VAL A 230 0.34 26.97 1.30
CA VAL A 230 0.63 27.26 2.71
C VAL A 230 1.56 28.46 2.75
N SER A 231 1.18 29.51 3.46
CA SER A 231 1.97 30.73 3.59
C SER A 231 3.22 30.50 4.44
N GLU A 232 4.39 30.88 3.94
CA GLU A 232 5.64 30.84 4.71
C GLU A 232 5.75 31.96 5.75
N GLU A 233 4.93 33.01 5.63
CA GLU A 233 4.95 34.14 6.55
C GLU A 233 3.97 33.93 7.72
N THR A 234 2.76 33.49 7.39
CA THR A 234 1.63 33.39 8.34
C THR A 234 1.29 31.95 8.72
N GLY A 235 1.62 30.97 7.88
CA GLY A 235 1.10 29.60 7.99
C GLY A 235 -0.32 29.43 7.45
N GLY A 236 -0.97 30.51 7.00
CA GLY A 236 -2.34 30.48 6.47
C GLY A 236 -2.48 29.57 5.25
N ILE A 237 -3.62 28.88 5.19
CA ILE A 237 -3.95 27.91 4.14
C ILE A 237 -4.84 28.60 3.11
N SER A 238 -4.54 28.41 1.83
CA SER A 238 -5.35 28.97 0.74
C SER A 238 -5.56 27.95 -0.37
N ILE A 239 -6.69 28.05 -1.06
CA ILE A 239 -7.02 27.25 -2.25
C ILE A 239 -7.34 28.18 -3.42
N THR A 240 -6.93 27.81 -4.62
CA THR A 240 -7.45 28.37 -5.87
C THR A 240 -8.06 27.29 -6.76
N TYR A 241 -9.19 27.59 -7.38
CA TYR A 241 -9.83 26.72 -8.35
C TYR A 241 -10.77 27.54 -9.26
N ASN A 242 -10.65 27.37 -10.58
CA ASN A 242 -11.46 28.08 -11.59
C ASN A 242 -11.55 29.61 -11.35
N GLY A 243 -10.39 30.25 -11.14
CA GLY A 243 -10.29 31.70 -10.89
C GLY A 243 -10.80 32.18 -9.53
N VAL A 244 -11.30 31.29 -8.66
CA VAL A 244 -11.71 31.63 -7.30
C VAL A 244 -10.55 31.41 -6.34
N PHE A 245 -10.22 32.43 -5.56
CA PHE A 245 -9.22 32.35 -4.49
C PHE A 245 -9.91 32.39 -3.12
N LYS A 246 -9.68 31.35 -2.32
CA LYS A 246 -10.11 31.27 -0.91
C LYS A 246 -8.88 31.33 -0.03
N HIS A 247 -8.88 32.23 0.93
CA HIS A 247 -7.77 32.49 1.85
C HIS A 247 -8.21 32.29 3.30
N ASP A 248 -7.22 32.04 4.18
CA ASP A 248 -7.39 31.87 5.62
C ASP A 248 -8.35 30.75 6.00
N LEU A 249 -8.22 29.62 5.31
CA LEU A 249 -9.03 28.42 5.55
C LEU A 249 -8.58 27.71 6.83
N SER A 250 -9.54 27.22 7.61
CA SER A 250 -9.27 26.21 8.65
C SER A 250 -8.86 24.87 8.01
N LEU A 251 -8.29 23.96 8.80
CA LEU A 251 -7.92 22.63 8.30
C LEU A 251 -9.17 21.84 7.86
N GLU A 252 -10.27 22.01 8.59
CA GLU A 252 -11.57 21.42 8.28
C GLU A 252 -12.16 22.00 6.98
N GLU A 253 -12.17 23.34 6.84
CA GLU A 253 -12.63 24.00 5.61
C GLU A 253 -11.78 23.61 4.40
N PHE A 254 -10.46 23.49 4.59
CA PHE A 254 -9.54 22.99 3.58
C PHE A 254 -9.88 21.57 3.14
N GLU A 255 -10.13 20.65 4.08
CA GLU A 255 -10.52 19.27 3.77
C GLU A 255 -11.87 19.20 3.04
N GLU A 256 -12.87 19.95 3.50
CA GLU A 256 -14.18 20.01 2.86
C GLU A 256 -14.09 20.51 1.41
N GLU A 257 -13.29 21.54 1.17
CA GLU A 257 -13.03 22.08 -0.17
C GLU A 257 -12.32 21.08 -1.08
N LEU A 258 -11.30 20.39 -0.58
CA LEU A 258 -10.61 19.34 -1.32
C LEU A 258 -11.58 18.21 -1.71
N ARG A 259 -12.38 17.71 -0.77
CA ARG A 259 -13.36 16.65 -1.02
C ARG A 259 -14.38 17.08 -2.05
N ARG A 260 -14.91 18.29 -1.93
CA ARG A 260 -15.89 18.87 -2.86
C ARG A 260 -15.38 18.93 -4.30
N ILE A 261 -14.08 19.20 -4.49
CA ILE A 261 -13.48 19.39 -5.82
C ILE A 261 -12.95 18.06 -6.38
N LEU A 262 -12.30 17.24 -5.54
CA LEU A 262 -11.61 16.01 -5.95
C LEU A 262 -12.52 14.78 -5.98
N ILE A 263 -13.57 14.74 -5.15
CA ILE A 263 -14.50 13.61 -5.05
C ILE A 263 -15.89 14.10 -5.49
N PRO A 264 -16.24 13.98 -6.78
CA PRO A 264 -17.59 14.26 -7.25
C PRO A 264 -18.59 13.36 -6.54
N LYS A 265 -19.76 13.92 -6.19
CA LYS A 265 -20.84 13.26 -5.42
C LYS A 265 -21.57 12.12 -6.17
N ASP A 266 -20.97 11.51 -7.19
CA ASP A 266 -21.56 10.46 -8.01
C ASP A 266 -21.07 9.06 -7.60
N SER A 267 -21.23 8.74 -6.32
CA SER A 267 -21.14 7.35 -5.82
C SER A 267 -22.33 6.98 -4.95
N ASP A 268 -23.52 7.49 -5.29
CA ASP A 268 -24.78 6.78 -5.04
C ASP A 268 -25.02 5.83 -6.23
N GLU A 269 -24.13 4.85 -6.44
CA GLU A 269 -24.58 3.66 -7.17
C GLU A 269 -25.55 2.92 -6.24
N PRO A 270 -26.81 2.71 -6.64
CA PRO A 270 -27.78 2.05 -5.79
C PRO A 270 -27.26 0.64 -5.48
N SER A 271 -27.34 0.29 -4.19
CA SER A 271 -26.98 -1.01 -3.66
C SER A 271 -27.54 -2.12 -4.54
N LEU A 272 -26.77 -3.18 -4.82
CA LEU A 272 -27.23 -4.35 -5.58
C LEU A 272 -28.57 -4.91 -5.07
N LYS A 273 -28.90 -4.71 -3.79
CA LYS A 273 -30.20 -5.06 -3.20
C LYS A 273 -31.35 -4.22 -3.76
N GLU A 274 -31.15 -2.94 -4.03
CA GLU A 274 -32.16 -2.04 -4.60
C GLU A 274 -32.41 -2.35 -6.08
N ARG A 275 -31.35 -2.73 -6.83
CA ARG A 275 -31.48 -3.21 -8.21
C ARG A 275 -32.20 -4.55 -8.32
N LEU A 276 -32.07 -5.42 -7.32
CA LEU A 276 -32.75 -6.72 -7.28
C LEU A 276 -34.19 -6.63 -6.75
N LEU A 277 -34.46 -5.73 -5.80
CA LEU A 277 -35.79 -5.58 -5.18
C LEU A 277 -36.73 -4.65 -5.97
N GLY A 278 -36.19 -3.75 -6.80
CA GLY A 278 -36.99 -2.85 -7.65
C GLY A 278 -37.77 -3.54 -8.77
N GLY A 279 -37.47 -4.81 -9.06
CA GLY A 279 -38.11 -5.58 -10.14
C GLY A 279 -39.43 -6.27 -9.76
N TRP A 280 -39.82 -6.32 -8.47
CA TRP A 280 -40.91 -7.22 -8.04
C TRP A 280 -42.27 -6.56 -7.77
N ASN A 281 -42.40 -5.23 -7.89
CA ASN A 281 -43.61 -4.53 -7.44
C ASN A 281 -44.54 -3.97 -8.52
N ASN A 282 -44.42 -4.36 -9.79
CA ASN A 282 -45.34 -3.90 -10.85
C ASN A 282 -45.88 -5.06 -11.71
N GLU A 283 -46.67 -5.95 -11.12
CA GLU A 283 -47.65 -6.77 -11.86
C GLU A 283 -48.86 -7.07 -10.97
N LYS A 284 -49.72 -6.07 -10.72
CA LYS A 284 -51.18 -6.25 -10.52
C LYS A 284 -51.91 -4.93 -10.81
N LYS A 285 -52.32 -4.74 -12.07
CA LYS A 285 -53.52 -4.00 -12.44
C LYS A 285 -54.12 -4.60 -13.69
#